data_AF-A0A356ZZF7-F1
#
_entry.id   AF-A0A356ZZF7-F1
#
_cell.length_a   1.000
_cell.length_b   1.000
_cell.length_c   1.000
_cell.angle_alpha   90.00
_cell.angle_beta   90.00
_cell.angle_gamma   90.00
#
_symmetry.space_group_name_H-M   'P 1'
#
loop_
_entity.id
_entity.type
_entity.pdbx_description
1 polymer ?
#
loop_
_entity_poly.entity_id
_entity_poly.type
_entity_poly.pdbx_seq_one_letter_code
_entity_poly.pdbx_strand_id
1 'polypeptide(L)' 'MNERLEGFETRNGTVTGVVTPRRTLPADIVILGLGVRPNTKLGAEAGLALGEKGA' A
#
# COMPACT_ATOMS: atom_id res chain seq x y z
N MET A 1 4.27 20.03 1.99
CA MET A 1 4.67 18.63 1.75
C MET A 1 3.65 18.01 0.83
N ASN A 2 3.98 17.81 -0.45
CA ASN A 2 3.10 17.12 -1.40
C ASN A 2 3.99 16.24 -2.29
N GLU A 3 4.45 15.12 -1.72
CA GLU A 3 5.27 14.13 -2.38
C GLU A 3 4.50 12.82 -2.42
N ARG A 4 4.45 12.22 -3.61
CA ARG A 4 3.81 10.93 -3.86
C ARG A 4 4.88 9.83 -3.76
N LEU A 5 4.48 8.65 -3.29
CA LEU A 5 5.29 7.45 -3.36
C LEU A 5 5.42 6.98 -4.82
N GLU A 6 6.66 6.78 -5.29
CA GLU A 6 6.95 6.14 -6.58
C GLU A 6 7.47 4.71 -6.41
N GLY A 7 8.18 4.43 -5.32
CA GLY A 7 8.67 3.07 -5.04
C GLY A 7 9.49 2.95 -3.76
N PHE A 8 10.07 1.77 -3.56
CA PHE A 8 10.98 1.47 -2.47
C PHE A 8 12.31 0.99 -3.03
N GLU A 9 13.41 1.49 -2.49
CA GLU A 9 14.71 0.85 -2.66
C GLU A 9 14.82 -0.30 -1.67
N THR A 10 15.32 -1.44 -2.15
CA THR A 10 15.50 -2.63 -1.30
C THR A 10 16.87 -3.26 -1.52
N ARG A 11 17.40 -3.83 -0.44
CA ARG A 11 18.62 -4.63 -0.45
C ARG A 11 18.37 -5.91 0.34
N ASN A 12 18.59 -7.05 -0.29
CA ASN A 12 18.37 -8.38 0.32
C ASN A 12 16.97 -8.53 0.95
N GLY A 13 15.93 -8.02 0.29
CA GLY A 13 14.54 -8.06 0.77
C GLY A 13 14.19 -7.08 1.89
N THR A 14 15.13 -6.24 2.32
CA THR A 14 14.91 -5.19 3.33
C THR A 14 14.84 -3.83 2.66
N VAL A 15 13.92 -2.96 3.11
CA VAL A 15 13.82 -1.58 2.60
C VAL A 15 15.04 -0.77 3.05
N THR A 16 15.55 0.08 2.16
CA THR A 16 16.64 1.02 2.45
C THR A 16 16.26 2.47 2.15
N GLY A 17 15.17 2.68 1.41
CA GLY A 17 14.67 4.02 1.13
C GLY A 17 13.31 4.05 0.44
N VAL A 18 12.70 5.23 0.50
CA VAL A 18 11.44 5.57 -0.17
C VAL A 18 11.75 6.51 -1.32
N VAL A 19 11.36 6.12 -2.54
CA VAL A 19 11.55 6.94 -3.75
C VAL A 19 10.33 7.85 -3.92
N THR A 20 10.57 9.15 -4.04
CA THR A 20 9.59 10.17 -4.39
C THR A 20 10.06 10.92 -5.65
N PRO A 21 9.19 11.68 -6.34
CA PRO A 21 9.58 12.45 -7.52
C PRO A 21 10.70 13.46 -7.27
N ARG A 22 10.98 13.80 -5.99
CA ARG A 22 11.97 14.82 -5.64
C ARG A 22 13.29 14.23 -5.16
N ARG A 23 13.27 13.04 -4.55
CA ARG A 23 14.43 12.40 -3.93
C ARG A 23 14.13 10.99 -3.42
N THR A 24 15.19 10.27 -3.09
CA THR A 24 15.11 9.12 -2.19
C THR A 24 15.24 9.57 -0.74
N LEU A 25 14.35 9.10 0.13
CA LEU A 25 14.40 9.26 1.57
C LEU A 25 14.97 7.98 2.20
N PRO A 26 16.14 8.00 2.85
CA PRO A 26 16.68 6.81 3.54
C PRO A 26 15.73 6.34 4.64
N ALA A 27 15.41 5.04 4.64
CA ALA A 27 14.51 4.44 5.62
C ALA A 27 14.69 2.93 5.72
N ASP A 28 14.83 2.42 6.95
CA ASP A 28 14.92 0.98 7.25
C ASP A 28 13.55 0.37 7.63
N ILE A 29 12.55 1.23 7.88
CA ILE A 29 11.16 0.86 8.18
C ILE A 29 10.23 1.81 7.43
N VAL A 30 9.15 1.28 6.85
CA VAL A 30 8.10 2.05 6.17
C VAL A 30 6.72 1.67 6.70
N ILE A 31 5.90 2.66 7.04
CA ILE A 31 4.51 2.47 7.48
C ILE A 31 3.57 2.93 6.35
N LEU A 32 2.70 2.04 5.88
CA LEU A 32 1.75 2.33 4.80
C LEU A 32 0.39 2.75 5.36
N GLY A 33 0.07 4.04 5.23
CA GLY A 33 -1.22 4.62 5.60
C GLY A 33 -2.06 5.04 4.38
N LEU A 34 -2.15 4.19 3.34
CA LEU A 34 -2.77 4.55 2.05
C LEU A 34 -4.29 4.29 1.98
N GLY A 35 -4.94 4.10 3.13
CA GLY A 35 -6.30 3.57 3.22
C GLY A 35 -6.33 2.04 3.17
N VAL A 36 -7.54 1.48 3.28
CA VAL A 36 -7.77 0.03 3.38
C VAL A 36 -8.79 -0.43 2.34
N ARG A 37 -8.81 -1.74 2.05
CA ARG A 37 -9.85 -2.39 1.25
C ARG A 37 -10.45 -3.55 2.05
N PRO A 38 -11.78 -3.69 2.12
CA PRO A 38 -12.41 -4.85 2.74
C PRO A 38 -11.95 -6.17 2.08
N ASN A 39 -11.74 -7.21 2.88
CA ASN A 39 -11.40 -8.55 2.37
C ASN A 39 -12.69 -9.37 2.17
N THR A 40 -13.47 -9.03 1.13
CA THR A 40 -14.80 -9.61 0.88
C THR A 40 -14.83 -10.74 -0.14
N LYS A 41 -13.65 -11.25 -0.54
CA LYS A 41 -13.52 -12.32 -1.53
C LYS A 41 -14.39 -13.54 -1.20
N LEU A 42 -14.33 -14.04 0.04
CA LEU A 42 -15.12 -15.18 0.48
C LEU A 42 -16.62 -14.93 0.37
N GLY A 43 -17.08 -13.75 0.80
CA GLY A 43 -18.51 -13.39 0.74
C GLY A 43 -19.01 -13.29 -0.70
N ALA A 44 -18.20 -12.71 -1.58
CA ALA A 44 -18.49 -12.63 -3.01
C ALA A 44 -18.63 -14.04 -3.63
N GLU A 45 -17.67 -14.93 -3.34
CA GLU A 45 -17.66 -16.31 -3.83
C GLU A 45 -18.83 -17.15 -3.26
N ALA A 46 -19.30 -16.81 -2.06
CA ALA A 46 -20.47 -17.41 -1.43
C ALA A 46 -21.82 -16.84 -1.91
N GLY A 47 -21.81 -15.86 -2.81
CA GLY A 47 -23.04 -15.24 -3.36
C GLY A 47 -23.70 -14.22 -2.43
N LEU A 48 -22.99 -13.70 -1.43
CA LEU A 48 -23.50 -12.61 -0.59
C LEU A 48 -23.50 -11.29 -1.39
N ALA A 49 -24.57 -10.52 -1.24
CA ALA A 49 -24.62 -9.17 -1.77
C ALA A 49 -23.56 -8.31 -1.05
N LEU A 50 -22.77 -7.56 -1.83
CA LEU A 50 -21.79 -6.59 -1.31
C LEU A 50 -22.33 -5.18 -1.54
N GLY A 51 -22.09 -4.26 -0.61
CA GLY A 51 -22.36 -2.84 -0.81
C GLY A 51 -21.45 -2.19 -1.86
N GLU A 52 -21.76 -0.95 -2.25
CA GLU A 52 -21.05 -0.22 -3.33
C GLU A 52 -19.53 -0.09 -3.12
N LYS A 53 -19.08 -0.08 -1.86
CA LYS A 53 -17.65 -0.01 -1.51
C LYS A 53 -16.99 -1.38 -1.38
N GLY A 54 -17.68 -2.44 -1.80
CA GLY A 54 -17.20 -3.81 -1.78
C GLY A 54 -17.39 -4.52 -0.43
N ALA A 55 -18.26 -4.01 0.44
CA ALA A 55 -18.75 -4.64 1.67
C ALA A 55 -20.17 -4.16 1.94
#